data_AF-A0A6P0XYN4-F1
#
_entry.id   AF-A0A6P0XYN4-F1
#
_cell.length_a   1.000
_cell.length_b   1.000
_cell.length_c   1.000
_cell.angle_alpha   90.00
_cell.angle_beta   90.00
_cell.angle_gamma   90.00
#
_symmetry.space_group_name_H-M   'P 1'
#
loop_
_entity.id
_entity.type
_entity.pdbx_description
1 polymer ?
#
loop_
_entity_poly.entity_id
_entity_poly.type
_entity_poly.pdbx_seq_one_letter_code
_entity_poly.pdbx_strand_id
1 'polypeptide(L)'
;MLISAIVLAVPLLIGIGILVGLKINQPTPELQTEPIVSQTLSSSDDNERFSIGERTVFPETNYSRDILSCNQKFQKQSYGEAANCFQELVKANRNEPEPLIYYNNSLARERDNPLRIVVVVPVDRNRNRAQEILRGVAQAQNEYNQNNYLLPNTRLLEIMIANDSNDDQISPKVAQEIVERTDILGVIGHNDSSSSKAALKVYEAKGLAMVASTSTSTELKGEVFFRTTINNSVLSKKAR
;
A
#
# COMPACT_ATOMS: atom_id res chain seq x y z
N MET A 1 -73.19 35.92 -8.64
CA MET A 1 -71.82 35.67 -9.15
C MET A 1 -70.89 36.57 -8.32
N LEU A 2 -70.22 36.03 -7.28
CA LEU A 2 -68.80 35.59 -7.32
C LEU A 2 -67.89 36.81 -7.64
N ILE A 3 -66.92 37.27 -6.84
CA ILE A 3 -65.94 36.60 -5.96
C ILE A 3 -65.40 37.61 -4.89
N SER A 4 -65.03 37.08 -3.73
CA SER A 4 -64.32 37.66 -2.57
C SER A 4 -62.97 38.35 -2.85
N ALA A 5 -62.59 39.31 -1.99
CA ALA A 5 -61.21 39.46 -1.52
C ALA A 5 -61.15 40.22 -0.18
N ILE A 6 -60.45 39.59 0.78
CA ILE A 6 -60.38 39.91 2.20
C ILE A 6 -59.25 40.91 2.46
N VAL A 7 -59.54 41.98 3.22
CA VAL A 7 -58.57 42.91 3.80
C VAL A 7 -58.22 42.39 5.20
N LEU A 8 -56.96 42.02 5.42
CA LEU A 8 -56.45 41.62 6.74
C LEU A 8 -55.76 42.83 7.39
N ALA A 9 -56.42 43.39 8.40
CA ALA A 9 -55.90 44.42 9.29
C ALA A 9 -55.07 43.78 10.40
N VAL A 10 -53.91 44.38 10.69
CA VAL A 10 -52.99 44.01 11.78
C VAL A 10 -53.49 44.63 13.10
N PRO A 11 -53.66 43.87 14.19
CA PRO A 11 -53.94 44.46 15.49
C PRO A 11 -52.65 44.90 16.20
N LEU A 12 -52.62 46.20 16.51
CA LEU A 12 -51.72 46.84 17.46
C LEU A 12 -52.16 46.46 18.89
N LEU A 13 -51.27 45.87 19.68
CA LEU A 13 -51.53 45.61 21.11
C LEU A 13 -50.44 46.24 21.96
N ILE A 14 -50.92 47.08 22.88
CA ILE A 14 -50.24 47.96 23.81
C ILE A 14 -49.61 47.13 24.94
N GLY A 15 -48.36 47.42 25.27
CA GLY A 15 -47.68 46.90 26.47
C GLY A 15 -46.76 47.96 27.06
N ILE A 16 -47.25 48.66 28.07
CA ILE A 16 -46.58 49.72 28.85
C ILE A 16 -45.44 49.12 29.68
N GLY A 17 -44.33 49.86 29.74
CA GLY A 17 -43.05 49.43 30.29
C GLY A 17 -42.98 49.28 31.81
N ILE A 18 -42.04 48.44 32.22
CA ILE A 18 -41.37 48.48 33.52
C ILE A 18 -39.86 48.40 33.24
N LEU A 19 -39.18 49.51 33.51
CA LEU A 19 -37.71 49.62 33.51
C LEU A 19 -37.17 49.05 34.82
N VAL A 20 -36.61 47.85 34.79
CA VAL A 20 -35.69 47.37 35.83
C VAL A 20 -34.31 47.26 35.20
N GLY A 21 -33.40 48.12 35.66
CA GLY A 21 -32.01 48.12 35.25
C GLY A 21 -31.30 46.84 35.69
N LEU A 22 -31.03 45.95 34.75
CA LEU A 22 -30.05 44.88 34.89
C LEU A 22 -28.82 45.27 34.07
N LYS A 23 -27.72 45.58 34.75
CA LYS A 23 -26.39 45.66 34.14
C LYS A 23 -26.03 44.27 33.63
N ILE A 24 -26.24 44.03 32.34
CA ILE A 24 -25.76 42.82 31.68
C ILE A 24 -24.31 43.10 31.26
N ASN A 25 -23.38 42.48 31.97
CA ASN A 25 -21.96 42.46 31.65
C ASN A 25 -21.78 41.61 30.38
N GLN A 26 -21.78 42.23 29.20
CA GLN A 26 -21.50 41.51 27.95
C GLN A 26 -19.99 41.32 27.81
N PRO A 27 -19.45 40.09 27.81
CA PRO A 27 -18.07 39.87 27.47
C PRO A 27 -17.88 40.10 25.96
N THR A 28 -16.89 40.92 25.62
CA THR A 28 -16.34 41.13 24.27
C THR A 28 -16.04 39.78 23.61
N PRO A 29 -16.33 39.57 22.32
CA PRO A 29 -15.97 38.32 21.64
C PRO A 29 -14.44 38.25 21.52
N GLU A 30 -13.82 37.45 22.38
CA GLU A 30 -12.42 37.09 22.31
C GLU A 30 -12.23 36.14 21.13
N LEU A 31 -11.27 36.46 20.26
CA LEU A 31 -10.90 35.66 19.10
C LEU A 31 -10.29 34.35 19.62
N GLN A 32 -11.11 33.30 19.76
CA GLN A 32 -10.63 31.97 20.11
C GLN A 32 -9.80 31.45 18.94
N THR A 33 -8.48 31.51 19.07
CA THR A 33 -7.59 30.67 18.28
C THR A 33 -7.80 29.23 18.70
N GLU A 34 -8.63 28.51 17.95
CA GLU A 34 -8.64 27.05 17.98
C GLU A 34 -7.20 26.55 17.81
N PRO A 35 -6.69 25.68 18.69
CA PRO A 35 -5.40 25.08 18.45
C PRO A 35 -5.55 24.25 17.17
N ILE A 36 -4.78 24.62 16.14
CA ILE A 36 -4.51 23.75 15.00
C ILE A 36 -4.04 22.44 15.61
N VAL A 37 -4.90 21.42 15.60
CA VAL A 37 -4.49 20.05 15.79
C VAL A 37 -3.55 19.77 14.62
N SER A 38 -2.27 20.04 14.88
CA SER A 38 -1.18 19.47 14.11
C SER A 38 -1.39 17.98 14.28
N GLN A 39 -2.04 17.36 13.29
CA GLN A 39 -1.98 15.93 13.12
C GLN A 39 -0.49 15.65 12.88
N THR A 40 0.21 15.40 13.99
CA THR A 40 1.40 14.59 13.99
C THR A 40 0.99 13.32 13.28
N LEU A 41 1.41 13.22 12.01
CA LEU A 41 1.50 11.97 11.27
C LEU A 41 2.17 10.98 12.21
N SER A 42 1.36 10.15 12.86
CA SER A 42 1.86 9.06 13.66
C SER A 42 2.57 8.12 12.69
N SER A 43 3.86 7.93 12.91
CA SER A 43 4.75 7.00 12.19
C SER A 43 4.35 5.51 12.35
N SER A 44 3.07 5.24 12.60
CA SER A 44 2.48 3.90 12.73
C SER A 44 1.72 3.47 11.47
N ASP A 45 1.24 4.39 10.62
CA ASP A 45 0.51 4.06 9.38
C ASP A 45 1.45 3.64 8.23
N ASP A 46 2.67 4.18 8.19
CA ASP A 46 3.64 3.85 7.13
C ASP A 46 4.10 2.38 7.22
N ASN A 47 4.14 1.84 8.44
CA ASN A 47 4.47 0.45 8.74
C ASN A 47 3.35 -0.55 8.41
N GLU A 48 2.23 -0.15 7.80
CA GLU A 48 1.20 -1.07 7.31
C GLU A 48 1.34 -1.39 5.81
N ARG A 49 2.20 -0.68 5.08
CA ARG A 49 2.32 -0.83 3.62
C ARG A 49 3.32 -1.88 3.15
N PHE A 50 4.24 -2.33 4.01
CA PHE A 50 5.35 -3.23 3.63
C PHE A 50 5.40 -4.53 4.43
N SER A 51 5.33 -5.71 3.82
CA SER A 51 5.49 -6.96 4.58
C SER A 51 6.51 -7.88 3.95
N ILE A 52 7.33 -8.51 4.78
CA ILE A 52 8.18 -9.65 4.42
C ILE A 52 7.67 -10.95 5.05
N GLY A 53 6.64 -10.90 5.89
CA GLY A 53 6.08 -12.06 6.57
C GLY A 53 5.65 -11.81 8.00
N GLU A 54 5.85 -10.61 8.52
CA GLU A 54 5.44 -10.19 9.85
C GLU A 54 3.94 -9.90 9.96
N ARG A 55 3.23 -9.71 8.83
CA ARG A 55 1.78 -9.56 8.79
C ARG A 55 1.22 -9.95 7.44
N THR A 56 -0.10 -10.14 7.38
CA THR A 56 -0.79 -10.27 6.10
C THR A 56 -0.94 -8.91 5.42
N VAL A 57 -0.79 -8.88 4.09
CA VAL A 57 -1.19 -7.77 3.23
C VAL A 57 -2.63 -7.93 2.74
N PHE A 58 -3.32 -9.05 3.05
CA PHE A 58 -4.70 -9.31 2.67
C PHE A 58 -5.59 -9.58 3.90
N PRO A 59 -5.92 -8.55 4.73
CA PRO A 59 -6.56 -8.70 6.05
C PRO A 59 -8.00 -9.26 6.07
N GLU A 60 -8.53 -9.73 4.94
CA GLU A 60 -9.92 -10.20 4.79
C GLU A 60 -10.01 -11.55 4.03
N THR A 61 -9.01 -12.42 4.15
CA THR A 61 -9.05 -13.77 3.55
C THR A 61 -9.77 -14.80 4.46
N ASN A 62 -10.38 -15.81 3.86
CA ASN A 62 -10.93 -16.98 4.58
C ASN A 62 -9.87 -17.76 5.39
N TYR A 63 -8.57 -17.50 5.19
CA TYR A 63 -7.45 -18.10 5.91
C TYR A 63 -6.69 -17.10 6.80
N SER A 64 -7.20 -15.87 6.98
CA SER A 64 -6.51 -14.79 7.71
C SER A 64 -6.17 -15.17 9.17
N ARG A 65 -6.96 -16.04 9.80
CA ARG A 65 -6.66 -16.53 11.16
C ARG A 65 -5.47 -17.49 11.18
N ASP A 66 -5.33 -18.33 10.16
CA ASP A 66 -4.26 -19.34 10.12
C ASP A 66 -2.92 -18.67 9.78
N ILE A 67 -2.91 -17.74 8.83
CA ILE A 67 -1.70 -16.99 8.46
C ILE A 67 -1.18 -16.11 9.62
N LEU A 68 -2.07 -15.52 10.43
CA LEU A 68 -1.67 -14.70 11.57
C LEU A 68 -0.77 -15.46 12.56
N SER A 69 -1.06 -16.74 12.80
CA SER A 69 -0.22 -17.57 13.68
C SER A 69 1.18 -17.79 13.11
N CYS A 70 1.31 -17.94 11.79
CA CYS A 70 2.59 -18.04 11.10
C CYS A 70 3.32 -16.69 11.10
N ASN A 71 2.62 -15.58 10.89
CA ASN A 71 3.18 -14.23 10.98
C ASN A 71 3.77 -13.94 12.36
N GLN A 72 3.10 -14.36 13.44
CA GLN A 72 3.63 -14.22 14.81
C GLN A 72 4.92 -15.01 15.03
N LYS A 73 5.08 -16.19 14.42
CA LYS A 73 6.34 -16.95 14.45
C LYS A 73 7.44 -16.20 13.72
N PHE A 74 7.12 -15.60 12.57
CA PHE A 74 8.04 -14.75 11.82
C PHE A 74 8.48 -13.52 12.63
N GLN A 75 7.55 -12.82 13.28
CA GLN A 75 7.83 -11.67 14.16
C GLN A 75 8.78 -12.04 15.32
N LYS A 76 8.64 -13.25 15.86
CA LYS A 76 9.52 -13.78 16.92
C LYS A 76 10.88 -14.26 16.40
N GLN A 77 11.17 -14.09 15.12
CA GLN A 77 12.39 -14.56 14.45
C GLN A 77 12.58 -16.09 14.52
N SER A 78 11.50 -16.83 14.81
CA SER A 78 11.48 -18.30 14.76
C SER A 78 11.33 -18.76 13.31
N TYR A 79 12.27 -18.40 12.45
CA TYR A 79 12.13 -18.51 10.99
C TYR A 79 11.92 -19.95 10.50
N GLY A 80 12.58 -20.95 11.10
CA GLY A 80 12.33 -22.36 10.77
C GLY A 80 10.90 -22.80 11.13
N GLU A 81 10.37 -22.35 12.26
CA GLU A 81 8.96 -22.62 12.62
C GLU A 81 7.98 -21.86 11.72
N ALA A 82 8.30 -20.61 11.38
CA ALA A 82 7.50 -19.81 10.47
C ALA A 82 7.45 -20.46 9.08
N ALA A 83 8.60 -20.93 8.56
CA ALA A 83 8.69 -21.65 7.30
C ALA A 83 7.79 -22.89 7.31
N ASN A 84 7.90 -23.75 8.33
CA ASN A 84 7.03 -24.94 8.44
C ASN A 84 5.55 -24.55 8.48
N CYS A 85 5.18 -23.50 9.22
CA CYS A 85 3.81 -23.02 9.32
C CYS A 85 3.26 -22.53 7.97
N PHE A 86 3.99 -21.65 7.27
CA PHE A 86 3.59 -21.17 5.95
C PHE A 86 3.54 -22.30 4.91
N GLN A 87 4.43 -23.30 5.01
CA GLN A 87 4.41 -24.47 4.13
C GLN A 87 3.11 -25.26 4.22
N GLU A 88 2.53 -25.40 5.42
CA GLU A 88 1.23 -26.06 5.60
C GLU A 88 0.10 -25.26 4.93
N LEU A 89 0.13 -23.93 4.98
CA LEU A 89 -0.84 -23.09 4.27
C LEU A 89 -0.71 -23.23 2.75
N VAL A 90 0.52 -23.28 2.22
CA VAL A 90 0.78 -23.53 0.80
C VAL A 90 0.26 -24.91 0.38
N LYS A 91 0.43 -25.95 1.21
CA LYS A 91 -0.10 -27.29 0.93
C LYS A 91 -1.63 -27.30 0.91
N ALA A 92 -2.26 -26.56 1.83
CA ALA A 92 -3.72 -26.46 1.92
C ALA A 92 -4.33 -25.69 0.75
N ASN A 93 -3.69 -24.63 0.27
CA ASN A 93 -4.11 -23.88 -0.90
C ASN A 93 -2.91 -23.36 -1.71
N ARG A 94 -2.55 -24.12 -2.75
CA ARG A 94 -1.38 -23.82 -3.60
C ARG A 94 -1.51 -22.54 -4.44
N ASN A 95 -2.72 -22.01 -4.59
CA ASN A 95 -2.98 -20.84 -5.42
C ASN A 95 -2.85 -19.52 -4.65
N GLU A 96 -2.58 -19.57 -3.34
CA GLU A 96 -2.36 -18.38 -2.52
C GLU A 96 -0.90 -17.93 -2.61
N PRO A 97 -0.63 -16.72 -3.16
CA PRO A 97 0.75 -16.27 -3.36
C PRO A 97 1.43 -15.81 -2.09
N GLU A 98 0.67 -15.21 -1.16
CA GLU A 98 1.22 -14.60 0.05
C GLU A 98 1.90 -15.63 0.97
N PRO A 99 1.25 -16.76 1.34
CA PRO A 99 1.91 -17.80 2.14
C PRO A 99 3.16 -18.38 1.46
N LEU A 100 3.16 -18.51 0.12
CA LEU A 100 4.32 -19.02 -0.61
C LEU A 100 5.50 -18.05 -0.58
N ILE A 101 5.23 -16.74 -0.67
CA ILE A 101 6.25 -15.71 -0.51
C ILE A 101 6.82 -15.75 0.92
N TYR A 102 5.97 -15.77 1.93
CA TYR A 102 6.43 -15.75 3.33
C TYR A 102 7.12 -17.05 3.75
N TYR A 103 6.73 -18.20 3.18
CA TYR A 103 7.50 -19.44 3.28
C TYR A 103 8.93 -19.24 2.78
N ASN A 104 9.08 -18.73 1.57
CA ASN A 104 10.40 -18.51 0.96
C ASN A 104 11.22 -17.43 1.68
N ASN A 105 10.59 -16.37 2.17
CA ASN A 105 11.25 -15.36 3.00
C ASN A 105 11.73 -15.94 4.33
N SER A 106 10.95 -16.82 4.95
CA SER A 106 11.34 -17.51 6.18
C SER A 106 12.60 -18.36 5.96
N LEU A 107 12.66 -19.12 4.86
CA LEU A 107 13.87 -19.87 4.49
C LEU A 107 15.08 -18.95 4.24
N ALA A 108 14.86 -17.80 3.59
CA ALA A 108 15.92 -16.84 3.32
C ALA A 108 16.47 -16.21 4.61
N ARG A 109 15.59 -15.94 5.59
CA ARG A 109 15.93 -15.41 6.91
C ARG A 109 16.57 -16.42 7.83
N GLU A 110 16.18 -17.68 7.74
CA GLU A 110 16.84 -18.78 8.46
C GLU A 110 18.33 -18.92 8.08
N ARG A 111 18.71 -18.52 6.86
CA ARG A 111 20.13 -18.45 6.41
C ARG A 111 20.87 -17.19 6.79
N ASP A 112 20.17 -16.18 7.31
CA ASP A 112 20.73 -14.91 7.75
C ASP A 112 21.57 -14.16 6.68
N ASN A 113 21.25 -14.32 5.39
CA ASN A 113 21.90 -13.57 4.30
C ASN A 113 21.02 -13.40 3.04
N PRO A 114 19.79 -12.88 3.17
CA PRO A 114 18.84 -12.79 2.04
C PRO A 114 19.28 -11.77 0.98
N LEU A 115 18.95 -12.03 -0.28
CA LEU A 115 18.95 -11.04 -1.38
C LEU A 115 17.55 -10.42 -1.45
N ARG A 116 17.40 -9.13 -1.08
CA ARG A 116 16.08 -8.52 -1.00
C ARG A 116 15.73 -7.74 -2.26
N ILE A 117 14.52 -7.98 -2.77
CA ILE A 117 13.85 -7.15 -3.77
C ILE A 117 12.46 -6.76 -3.28
N VAL A 118 11.93 -5.65 -3.77
CA VAL A 118 10.58 -5.20 -3.45
C VAL A 118 9.64 -5.46 -4.62
N VAL A 119 8.42 -5.89 -4.32
CA VAL A 119 7.33 -5.90 -5.30
C VAL A 119 6.24 -4.94 -4.85
N VAL A 120 5.94 -3.96 -5.68
CA VAL A 120 4.91 -2.96 -5.41
C VAL A 120 3.61 -3.34 -6.12
N VAL A 121 2.52 -3.45 -5.34
CA VAL A 121 1.22 -3.95 -5.80
C VAL A 121 0.04 -3.14 -5.24
N PRO A 122 -1.09 -3.06 -5.97
CA PRO A 122 -2.23 -2.25 -5.55
C PRO A 122 -3.22 -3.03 -4.69
N VAL A 123 -2.82 -3.43 -3.49
CA VAL A 123 -3.64 -4.29 -2.61
C VAL A 123 -5.00 -3.65 -2.33
N ASP A 124 -5.03 -2.37 -1.95
CA ASP A 124 -6.28 -1.71 -1.50
C ASP A 124 -7.27 -1.46 -2.63
N ARG A 125 -6.77 -1.09 -3.81
CA ARG A 125 -7.63 -0.70 -4.95
C ARG A 125 -7.87 -1.82 -5.96
N ASN A 126 -6.99 -2.82 -6.01
CA ASN A 126 -7.12 -3.92 -6.95
C ASN A 126 -6.47 -5.21 -6.42
N ARG A 127 -7.10 -5.77 -5.39
CA ARG A 127 -6.70 -7.04 -4.77
C ARG A 127 -6.47 -8.18 -5.76
N ASN A 128 -7.39 -8.41 -6.70
CA ASN A 128 -7.26 -9.50 -7.66
C ASN A 128 -5.98 -9.34 -8.50
N ARG A 129 -5.70 -8.13 -8.98
CA ARG A 129 -4.49 -7.82 -9.73
C ARG A 129 -3.23 -7.96 -8.87
N ALA A 130 -3.27 -7.50 -7.62
CA ALA A 130 -2.18 -7.71 -6.67
C ALA A 130 -1.90 -9.20 -6.50
N GLN A 131 -2.92 -10.03 -6.31
CA GLN A 131 -2.77 -11.48 -6.21
C GLN A 131 -2.18 -12.10 -7.48
N GLU A 132 -2.62 -11.74 -8.68
CA GLU A 132 -2.04 -12.28 -9.92
C GLU A 132 -0.56 -11.91 -10.08
N ILE A 133 -0.19 -10.65 -9.79
CA ILE A 133 1.22 -10.22 -9.81
C ILE A 133 2.03 -11.03 -8.79
N LEU A 134 1.53 -11.14 -7.56
CA LEU A 134 2.21 -11.87 -6.51
C LEU A 134 2.29 -13.38 -6.80
N ARG A 135 1.36 -14.00 -7.54
CA ARG A 135 1.47 -15.41 -7.97
C ARG A 135 2.67 -15.64 -8.86
N GLY A 136 2.87 -14.78 -9.85
CA GLY A 136 4.06 -14.85 -10.72
C GLY A 136 5.36 -14.66 -9.93
N VAL A 137 5.38 -13.70 -9.02
CA VAL A 137 6.53 -13.44 -8.13
C VAL A 137 6.81 -14.62 -7.21
N ALA A 138 5.78 -15.16 -6.55
CA ALA A 138 5.88 -16.28 -5.63
C ALA A 138 6.41 -17.53 -6.33
N GLN A 139 5.94 -17.80 -7.54
CA GLN A 139 6.43 -18.90 -8.36
C GLN A 139 7.92 -18.74 -8.69
N ALA A 140 8.32 -17.58 -9.21
CA ALA A 140 9.72 -17.32 -9.58
C ALA A 140 10.67 -17.34 -8.37
N GLN A 141 10.25 -16.74 -7.25
CA GLN A 141 10.99 -16.81 -5.99
C GLN A 141 11.17 -18.25 -5.53
N ASN A 142 10.09 -19.04 -5.54
CA ASN A 142 10.13 -20.43 -5.11
C ASN A 142 11.05 -21.26 -6.00
N GLU A 143 10.94 -21.14 -7.33
CA GLU A 143 11.83 -21.83 -8.27
C GLU A 143 13.31 -21.48 -8.01
N TYR A 144 13.63 -20.19 -7.87
CA TYR A 144 14.99 -19.76 -7.55
C TYR A 144 15.45 -20.32 -6.19
N ASN A 145 14.65 -20.15 -5.13
CA ASN A 145 15.07 -20.54 -3.79
C ASN A 145 15.23 -22.04 -3.64
N GLN A 146 14.33 -22.85 -4.21
CA GLN A 146 14.42 -24.31 -4.17
C GLN A 146 15.66 -24.83 -4.89
N ASN A 147 15.96 -24.30 -6.08
CA ASN A 147 17.16 -24.68 -6.84
C ASN A 147 18.46 -24.33 -6.11
N ASN A 148 18.44 -23.29 -5.29
CA ASN A 148 19.59 -22.82 -4.53
C ASN A 148 19.61 -23.31 -3.07
N TYR A 149 18.57 -24.02 -2.63
CA TYR A 149 18.43 -24.40 -1.22
C TYR A 149 19.49 -25.43 -0.80
N LEU A 150 19.83 -26.40 -1.64
CA LEU A 150 20.84 -27.40 -1.27
C LEU A 150 22.27 -26.94 -1.56
N LEU A 151 22.45 -25.76 -2.17
CA LEU A 151 23.76 -25.25 -2.53
C LEU A 151 24.39 -24.49 -1.35
N PRO A 152 25.63 -24.84 -0.93
CA PRO A 152 26.32 -24.15 0.14
C PRO A 152 26.70 -22.73 -0.29
N ASN A 153 26.67 -21.78 0.66
CA ASN A 153 27.03 -20.38 0.46
C ASN A 153 26.18 -19.61 -0.56
N THR A 154 25.03 -20.15 -1.00
CA THR A 154 24.11 -19.43 -1.88
C THR A 154 23.07 -18.64 -1.09
N ARG A 155 22.91 -17.37 -1.47
CA ARG A 155 21.90 -16.48 -0.91
C ARG A 155 20.54 -16.72 -1.56
N LEU A 156 19.50 -16.73 -0.74
CA LEU A 156 18.12 -16.89 -1.17
C LEU A 156 17.45 -15.53 -1.40
N LEU A 157 16.48 -15.48 -2.31
CA LEU A 157 15.65 -14.31 -2.55
C LEU A 157 14.64 -14.13 -1.41
N GLU A 158 14.55 -12.90 -0.92
CA GLU A 158 13.51 -12.41 -0.03
C GLU A 158 12.71 -11.33 -0.75
N ILE A 159 11.38 -11.48 -0.75
CA ILE A 159 10.46 -10.54 -1.36
C ILE A 159 9.82 -9.70 -0.27
N MET A 160 10.01 -8.39 -0.34
CA MET A 160 9.21 -7.44 0.42
C MET A 160 8.03 -7.00 -0.44
N ILE A 161 6.81 -7.22 0.03
CA ILE A 161 5.59 -6.76 -0.62
C ILE A 161 5.32 -5.33 -0.16
N ALA A 162 5.11 -4.41 -1.09
CA ALA A 162 4.76 -3.03 -0.82
C ALA A 162 3.40 -2.68 -1.44
N ASN A 163 2.55 -1.97 -0.70
CA ASN A 163 1.23 -1.52 -1.15
C ASN A 163 1.20 -0.01 -1.43
N ASP A 164 1.19 0.34 -2.71
CA ASP A 164 1.04 1.72 -3.18
C ASP A 164 -0.42 2.12 -3.46
N SER A 165 -1.35 1.18 -3.26
CA SER A 165 -2.76 1.34 -3.56
C SER A 165 -3.05 1.73 -5.02
N ASN A 166 -2.10 1.61 -5.97
CA ASN A 166 -2.20 2.21 -7.31
C ASN A 166 -2.59 3.72 -7.24
N ASP A 167 -1.93 4.47 -6.37
CA ASP A 167 -2.19 5.89 -6.16
C ASP A 167 -0.94 6.71 -6.45
N ASP A 168 -1.05 7.76 -7.28
CA ASP A 168 0.10 8.57 -7.70
C ASP A 168 0.62 9.54 -6.63
N GLN A 169 -0.13 9.75 -5.54
CA GLN A 169 0.29 10.47 -4.35
C GLN A 169 0.94 9.55 -3.31
N ILE A 170 0.56 8.27 -3.30
CA ILE A 170 1.13 7.25 -2.39
C ILE A 170 2.40 6.63 -2.99
N SER A 171 2.42 6.36 -4.29
CA SER A 171 3.54 5.70 -4.98
C SER A 171 4.89 6.36 -4.76
N PRO A 172 5.03 7.71 -4.80
CA PRO A 172 6.30 8.37 -4.48
C PRO A 172 6.71 8.21 -3.02
N LYS A 173 5.77 8.13 -2.08
CA LYS A 173 6.06 7.91 -0.65
C LYS A 173 6.58 6.49 -0.41
N VAL A 174 5.90 5.51 -1.00
CA VAL A 174 6.35 4.12 -1.00
C VAL A 174 7.75 4.00 -1.64
N ALA A 175 7.99 4.69 -2.76
CA ALA A 175 9.30 4.72 -3.39
C ALA A 175 10.37 5.37 -2.49
N GLN A 176 10.02 6.43 -1.77
CA GLN A 176 10.92 7.12 -0.84
C GLN A 176 11.36 6.20 0.31
N GLU A 177 10.43 5.47 0.91
CA GLU A 177 10.75 4.48 1.94
C GLU A 177 11.60 3.32 1.41
N ILE A 178 11.38 2.90 0.16
CA ILE A 178 12.17 1.86 -0.49
C ILE A 178 13.62 2.32 -0.68
N VAL A 179 13.86 3.52 -1.21
CA VAL A 179 15.23 4.00 -1.47
C VAL A 179 16.03 4.34 -0.21
N GLU A 180 15.37 4.47 0.93
CA GLU A 180 16.03 4.65 2.23
C GLU A 180 16.60 3.33 2.79
N ARG A 181 16.15 2.18 2.27
CA ARG A 181 16.64 0.86 2.67
C ARG A 181 17.78 0.43 1.76
N THR A 182 18.99 0.39 2.32
CA THR A 182 20.24 0.10 1.56
C THR A 182 20.40 -1.36 1.15
N ASP A 183 19.57 -2.27 1.66
CA ASP A 183 19.65 -3.71 1.39
C ASP A 183 18.71 -4.19 0.28
N ILE A 184 17.98 -3.26 -0.37
CA ILE A 184 17.11 -3.54 -1.51
C ILE A 184 17.92 -3.44 -2.81
N LEU A 185 17.90 -4.53 -3.59
CA LEU A 185 18.64 -4.63 -4.85
C LEU A 185 17.87 -4.07 -6.05
N GLY A 186 16.55 -3.96 -5.95
CA GLY A 186 15.69 -3.46 -7.00
C GLY A 186 14.21 -3.63 -6.70
N VAL A 187 13.40 -3.03 -7.57
CA VAL A 187 11.95 -2.96 -7.44
C VAL A 187 11.28 -3.60 -8.64
N ILE A 188 10.25 -4.41 -8.40
CA ILE A 188 9.29 -4.88 -9.40
C ILE A 188 7.99 -4.09 -9.21
N GLY A 189 7.47 -3.52 -10.29
CA GLY A 189 6.33 -2.62 -10.24
C GLY A 189 6.73 -1.23 -10.76
N HIS A 190 5.91 -0.20 -10.62
CA HIS A 190 4.55 -0.21 -10.09
C HIS A 190 3.59 -0.81 -11.12
N ASN A 191 2.36 -1.13 -10.71
CA ASN A 191 1.44 -1.83 -11.60
C ASN A 191 0.86 -0.95 -12.72
N ASP A 192 0.45 0.29 -12.42
CA ASP A 192 -0.07 1.22 -13.42
C ASP A 192 0.99 2.24 -13.88
N SER A 193 0.70 2.90 -15.01
CA SER A 193 1.63 3.82 -15.65
C SER A 193 1.83 5.14 -14.89
N SER A 194 0.79 5.67 -14.25
CA SER A 194 0.84 6.92 -13.46
C SER A 194 1.69 6.76 -12.21
N SER A 195 1.40 5.71 -11.43
CA SER A 195 2.13 5.28 -10.25
C SER A 195 3.59 4.99 -10.59
N SER A 196 3.84 4.28 -11.70
CA SER A 196 5.19 4.04 -12.21
C SER A 196 5.93 5.34 -12.53
N LYS A 197 5.30 6.27 -13.24
CA LYS A 197 5.90 7.55 -13.62
C LYS A 197 6.20 8.43 -12.41
N ALA A 198 5.33 8.41 -11.40
CA ALA A 198 5.49 9.18 -10.18
C ALA A 198 6.64 8.65 -9.33
N ALA A 199 6.72 7.33 -9.14
CA ALA A 199 7.76 6.66 -8.36
C ALA A 199 9.13 6.64 -9.06
N LEU A 200 9.17 6.52 -10.39
CA LEU A 200 10.42 6.41 -11.16
C LEU A 200 11.38 7.58 -10.89
N LYS A 201 10.85 8.80 -10.71
CA LYS A 201 11.65 9.99 -10.38
C LYS A 201 12.47 9.80 -9.09
N VAL A 202 11.89 9.10 -8.10
CA VAL A 202 12.53 8.82 -6.81
C VAL A 202 13.63 7.77 -6.99
N TYR A 203 13.34 6.71 -7.73
CA TYR A 203 14.31 5.65 -8.00
C TYR A 203 15.50 6.14 -8.84
N GLU A 204 15.27 6.97 -9.85
CA GLU A 204 16.32 7.60 -10.66
C GLU A 204 17.26 8.46 -9.83
N ALA A 205 16.71 9.30 -8.94
CA ALA A 205 17.50 10.15 -8.06
C ALA A 205 18.41 9.37 -7.10
N LYS A 206 18.14 8.08 -6.89
CA LYS A 206 18.87 7.19 -5.99
C LYS A 206 19.59 6.05 -6.70
N GLY A 207 19.50 5.97 -8.04
CA GLY A 207 20.11 4.91 -8.83
C GLY A 207 19.53 3.51 -8.57
N LEU A 208 18.30 3.40 -8.06
CA LEU A 208 17.68 2.11 -7.75
C LEU A 208 16.97 1.55 -9.00
N ALA A 209 17.31 0.32 -9.39
CA ALA A 209 16.70 -0.34 -10.54
C ALA A 209 15.21 -0.63 -10.31
N MET A 210 14.39 -0.33 -11.32
CA MET A 210 12.95 -0.61 -11.34
C MET A 210 12.60 -1.40 -12.61
N VAL A 211 11.90 -2.53 -12.43
CA VAL A 211 11.39 -3.37 -13.51
C VAL A 211 9.86 -3.28 -13.53
N ALA A 212 9.30 -2.62 -14.55
CA ALA A 212 7.86 -2.64 -14.77
C ALA A 212 7.42 -3.98 -15.35
N SER A 213 6.57 -4.69 -14.61
CA SER A 213 6.03 -6.01 -14.96
C SER A 213 4.70 -5.94 -15.71
N THR A 214 3.96 -4.82 -15.64
CA THR A 214 2.61 -4.68 -16.20
C THR A 214 2.37 -3.38 -16.96
N SER A 215 3.15 -2.32 -16.74
CA SER A 215 2.94 -1.05 -17.44
C SER A 215 3.39 -1.13 -18.91
N THR A 216 2.54 -0.66 -19.83
CA THR A 216 2.80 -0.68 -21.29
C THR A 216 3.03 0.71 -21.88
N SER A 217 3.11 1.76 -21.05
CA SER A 217 3.24 3.15 -21.52
C SER A 217 4.51 3.37 -22.34
N THR A 218 4.38 4.10 -23.46
CA THR A 218 5.49 4.56 -24.31
C THR A 218 6.35 5.63 -23.65
N GLU A 219 5.81 6.32 -22.64
CA GLU A 219 6.45 7.45 -21.96
C GLU A 219 7.38 7.04 -20.82
N LEU A 220 7.32 5.79 -20.36
CA LEU A 220 8.23 5.30 -19.33
C LEU A 220 9.60 4.98 -19.94
N LYS A 221 10.57 5.83 -19.62
CA LYS A 221 11.98 5.74 -19.97
C LYS A 221 12.78 6.32 -18.80
N GLY A 222 13.92 5.71 -18.51
CA GLY A 222 14.82 6.13 -17.44
C GLY A 222 16.06 5.25 -17.43
N GLU A 223 17.17 5.74 -16.89
CA GLU A 223 18.45 5.00 -16.88
C GLU A 223 18.37 3.71 -16.05
N VAL A 224 17.50 3.71 -15.04
CA VAL A 224 17.26 2.58 -14.12
C VAL A 224 15.96 1.83 -14.42
N PHE A 225 15.26 2.17 -15.51
CA PHE A 225 13.97 1.61 -15.86
C PHE A 225 14.09 0.47 -16.88
N PHE A 226 13.60 -0.69 -16.49
CA PHE A 226 13.49 -1.88 -17.34
C PHE A 226 12.02 -2.32 -17.41
N ARG A 227 11.64 -3.08 -18.44
CA ARG A 227 10.29 -3.67 -18.53
C ARG A 227 10.33 -5.05 -19.19
N THR A 228 9.41 -5.91 -18.79
CA THR A 228 9.20 -7.23 -19.41
C THR A 228 8.04 -7.21 -20.42
N THR A 229 7.23 -6.15 -20.44
CA THR A 229 6.06 -6.00 -21.32
C THR A 229 6.41 -5.35 -22.66
N ILE A 230 5.64 -5.70 -23.69
CA ILE A 230 5.72 -5.05 -25.01
C ILE A 230 5.14 -3.63 -24.90
N ASN A 231 5.89 -2.64 -25.39
CA ASN A 231 5.45 -1.24 -25.43
C ASN A 231 4.26 -1.05 -26.40
N ASN A 232 3.29 -0.20 -26.07
CA ASN A 232 2.13 0.14 -26.92
C ASN A 232 2.51 0.56 -28.36
N SER A 233 3.70 1.13 -28.58
CA SER A 233 4.21 1.46 -29.93
C SER A 233 4.48 0.24 -30.82
N VAL A 234 4.69 -0.93 -30.23
CA VAL A 234 4.92 -2.20 -30.95
C VAL A 234 3.58 -2.89 -31.22
N LEU A 235 2.61 -2.77 -30.30
CA LEU A 235 1.24 -3.25 -30.52
C LEU A 235 0.55 -2.54 -31.68
N SER A 236 0.78 -1.23 -31.85
CA SER A 236 0.19 -0.45 -32.96
C SER A 236 0.81 -0.73 -34.33
N LYS A 237 2.04 -1.27 -34.39
CA LYS A 237 2.71 -1.65 -35.66
C LYS A 237 2.30 -3.02 -36.18
N LYS A 238 1.70 -3.88 -35.36
CA LYS A 238 1.26 -5.23 -35.76
C LYS A 238 -0.20 -5.32 -36.22
N ALA A 239 -0.92 -4.19 -36.12
CA ALA A 239 -2.31 -4.05 -36.54
C ALA A 239 -2.47 -3.28 -37.87
N ARG A 240 -1.39 -3.15 -38.65
CA ARG A 240 -1.38 -2.64 -40.03
C ARG A 240 -0.83 -3.69 -40.98
#